data_AF-A0A961YMS2-F1
#
_entry.id   AF-A0A961YMS2-F1
#
_cell.length_a   1.000
_cell.length_b   1.000
_cell.length_c   1.000
_cell.angle_alpha   90.00
_cell.angle_beta   90.00
_cell.angle_gamma   90.00
#
_symmetry.space_group_name_H-M   'P 1'
#
loop_
_entity.id
_entity.type
_entity.pdbx_description
1 polymer ?
#
loop_
_entity_poly.entity_id
_entity_poly.type
_entity_poly.pdbx_seq_one_letter_code
_entity_poly.pdbx_strand_id
1 'polypeptide(L)'
;MTDAALLTPSVRPATLVSMLLRDRFALASAIILAILAVTAIIGPTLIGDMATKMALKARNVPPGSTEFGWFYILGADNLGRPILARLIVGAQNTIGVALAASALAMVIGGTLGLIAGYFGGWTGNVILRLTDIVMAFPSLLLALVVLFLLGQGLQNLILVLAITRVPIYLRTTRAEVLEVRERMFVSAARAMGASSVRILLRHILPVVAPTLITIAAVDFATVILAESALSFLGLGIQPPAFTWGAMVATGRTYLTTAWWLAFWPGLAIMTTTLSLNLLSSWIRIVKDPQQQWRLWVPRTRDQ
;
A
#
# COMPACT_ATOMS: atom_id res chain seq x y z
N MET A 1 -43.91 -7.50 -40.49
CA MET A 1 -43.37 -8.51 -39.56
C MET A 1 -42.18 -9.15 -40.24
N THR A 2 -40.97 -8.69 -39.96
CA THR A 2 -39.72 -9.36 -40.34
C THR A 2 -38.68 -9.02 -39.29
N ASP A 3 -38.11 -10.08 -38.74
CA ASP A 3 -37.21 -10.17 -37.61
C ASP A 3 -36.00 -9.21 -37.66
N ALA A 4 -35.97 -8.29 -36.69
CA ALA A 4 -34.72 -7.70 -36.22
C ALA A 4 -34.30 -8.44 -34.95
N ALA A 5 -33.76 -9.65 -35.12
CA ALA A 5 -33.05 -10.35 -34.08
C ALA A 5 -31.77 -9.55 -33.75
N LEU A 6 -31.87 -8.64 -32.78
CA LEU A 6 -30.74 -8.01 -32.11
C LEU A 6 -29.91 -9.11 -31.44
N LEU A 7 -28.96 -9.66 -32.19
CA LEU A 7 -27.87 -10.44 -31.63
C LEU A 7 -27.01 -9.49 -30.80
N THR A 8 -27.38 -9.25 -29.55
CA THR A 8 -26.43 -8.77 -28.56
C THR A 8 -25.37 -9.86 -28.46
N PRO A 9 -24.10 -9.62 -28.83
CA PRO A 9 -23.07 -10.62 -28.61
C PRO A 9 -23.06 -10.92 -27.12
N SER A 10 -23.30 -12.18 -26.77
CA SER A 10 -23.16 -12.67 -25.41
C SER A 10 -21.67 -12.66 -25.06
N VAL A 11 -21.16 -11.47 -24.74
CA VAL A 11 -19.81 -11.29 -24.22
C VAL A 11 -19.79 -12.05 -22.89
N ARG A 12 -19.26 -13.26 -22.90
CA ARG A 12 -18.97 -14.01 -21.68
C ARG A 12 -18.18 -13.06 -20.77
N PRO A 13 -18.57 -12.88 -19.49
CA PRO A 13 -17.82 -12.01 -18.60
C PRO A 13 -16.39 -12.55 -18.57
N ALA A 14 -15.45 -11.81 -19.17
CA ALA A 14 -14.05 -12.20 -19.11
C ALA A 14 -13.68 -12.23 -17.64
N THR A 15 -13.19 -13.38 -17.18
CA THR A 15 -12.75 -13.53 -15.79
C THR A 15 -11.62 -12.54 -15.52
N LEU A 16 -11.54 -12.01 -14.29
CA LEU A 16 -10.47 -11.06 -13.89
C LEU A 16 -9.07 -11.59 -14.26
N VAL A 17 -8.87 -12.92 -14.17
CA VAL A 17 -7.64 -13.60 -14.56
C VAL A 17 -7.38 -13.47 -16.06
N SER A 18 -8.38 -13.70 -16.91
CA SER A 18 -8.24 -13.54 -18.36
C SER A 18 -7.97 -12.09 -18.77
N MET A 19 -8.51 -11.12 -18.03
CA MET A 19 -8.23 -9.69 -18.24
C MET A 19 -6.80 -9.34 -17.82
N LEU A 20 -6.32 -9.91 -16.70
CA LEU A 20 -4.97 -9.68 -16.20
C LEU A 20 -3.92 -10.24 -17.16
N LEU A 21 -4.15 -11.45 -17.70
CA LEU A 21 -3.26 -12.10 -18.66
C LEU A 21 -3.12 -11.34 -19.99
N ARG A 22 -4.11 -10.49 -20.34
CA ARG A 22 -4.05 -9.65 -21.54
C ARG A 22 -3.20 -8.39 -21.36
N ASP A 23 -3.03 -7.92 -20.12
CA ASP A 23 -2.23 -6.73 -19.84
C ASP A 23 -0.85 -7.12 -19.28
N ARG A 24 0.16 -7.08 -20.15
CA ARG A 24 1.56 -7.41 -19.81
C ARG A 24 2.11 -6.62 -18.63
N PHE A 25 1.71 -5.36 -18.45
CA PHE A 25 2.22 -4.52 -17.36
C PHE A 25 1.53 -4.87 -16.04
N ALA A 26 0.22 -5.10 -16.08
CA ALA A 26 -0.52 -5.55 -14.90
C ALA A 26 -0.08 -6.95 -14.45
N LEU A 27 0.14 -7.88 -15.40
CA LEU A 27 0.64 -9.21 -15.13
C LEU A 27 2.06 -9.19 -14.51
N ALA A 28 2.99 -8.45 -15.10
CA ALA A 28 4.35 -8.31 -14.57
C ALA A 28 4.32 -7.74 -13.14
N SER A 29 3.51 -6.71 -12.91
CA SER A 29 3.33 -6.11 -11.58
C SER A 29 2.76 -7.11 -10.57
N ALA A 30 1.74 -7.89 -10.97
CA ALA A 30 1.16 -8.92 -10.12
C ALA A 30 2.17 -10.02 -9.75
N ILE A 31 3.00 -10.46 -10.71
CA ILE A 31 4.05 -11.46 -10.47
C ILE A 31 5.09 -10.92 -9.49
N ILE A 32 5.58 -9.69 -9.70
CA ILE A 32 6.57 -9.07 -8.79
C ILE A 32 6.02 -8.98 -7.38
N LEU A 33 4.78 -8.49 -7.21
CA LEU A 33 4.15 -8.37 -5.91
C LEU A 33 3.86 -9.73 -5.26
N ALA A 34 3.50 -10.74 -6.04
CA ALA A 34 3.32 -12.10 -5.54
C ALA A 34 4.65 -12.67 -5.02
N ILE A 35 5.75 -12.51 -5.77
CA ILE A 35 7.08 -12.93 -5.33
C ILE A 35 7.47 -12.19 -4.04
N LEU A 36 7.26 -10.87 -3.98
CA LEU A 36 7.54 -10.08 -2.79
C LEU A 36 6.70 -10.49 -1.58
N ALA A 37 5.42 -10.81 -1.77
CA ALA A 37 4.57 -11.30 -0.70
C ALA A 37 5.07 -12.65 -0.16
N VAL A 38 5.45 -13.57 -1.06
CA VAL A 38 6.02 -14.88 -0.68
C VAL A 38 7.34 -14.70 0.07
N THR A 39 8.26 -13.86 -0.43
CA THR A 39 9.54 -13.63 0.24
C THR A 39 9.38 -12.91 1.58
N ALA A 40 8.42 -12.00 1.71
CA ALA A 40 8.13 -11.32 2.97
C ALA A 40 7.54 -12.25 4.04
N ILE A 41 6.76 -13.26 3.65
CA ILE A 41 6.13 -14.21 4.57
C ILE A 41 7.11 -15.33 4.95
N ILE A 42 7.82 -15.90 3.97
CA ILE A 42 8.64 -17.11 4.15
C ILE A 42 10.11 -16.77 4.40
N GLY A 43 10.62 -15.68 3.83
CA GLY A 43 12.03 -15.31 3.92
C GLY A 43 12.59 -15.14 5.33
N PRO A 44 11.87 -14.44 6.25
CA PRO A 44 12.30 -14.27 7.63
C PRO A 44 12.46 -15.58 8.40
N THR A 45 11.58 -16.57 8.18
CA THR A 45 11.65 -17.86 8.88
C THR A 45 12.80 -18.72 8.38
N LEU A 46 13.18 -18.58 7.10
CA LEU A 46 14.26 -19.35 6.49
C LEU A 46 15.66 -18.71 6.67
N ILE A 47 15.75 -17.38 6.57
CA ILE A 47 17.03 -16.66 6.37
C ILE A 47 17.22 -15.53 7.42
N GLY A 48 16.31 -15.40 8.41
CA GLY A 48 16.34 -14.36 9.45
C GLY A 48 17.69 -14.24 10.18
N ASP A 49 18.26 -15.37 10.58
CA ASP A 49 19.57 -15.43 11.25
C ASP A 49 20.70 -14.88 10.37
N MET A 50 20.70 -15.23 9.08
CA MET A 50 21.75 -14.79 8.15
C MET A 50 21.69 -13.29 7.88
N ALA A 51 20.51 -12.68 7.93
CA ALA A 51 20.35 -11.24 7.74
C ALA A 51 20.93 -10.39 8.89
N THR A 52 21.08 -10.98 10.08
CA THR A 52 21.53 -10.29 11.29
C THR A 52 22.96 -10.68 11.72
N LYS A 53 23.41 -11.90 11.40
CA LYS A 53 24.76 -12.41 11.70
C LYS A 53 25.85 -11.54 11.05
N MET A 54 26.70 -10.94 11.89
CA MET A 54 27.81 -10.09 11.46
C MET A 54 29.03 -10.93 11.09
N ALA A 55 29.69 -10.58 9.98
CA ALA A 55 30.93 -11.19 9.55
C ALA A 55 31.91 -10.09 9.12
N LEU A 56 32.68 -9.54 10.06
CA LEU A 56 33.55 -8.37 9.82
C LEU A 56 34.55 -8.56 8.66
N LYS A 57 34.97 -9.80 8.39
CA LYS A 57 35.83 -10.13 7.23
C LYS A 57 35.15 -9.87 5.89
N ALA A 58 33.82 -9.95 5.85
CA ALA A 58 33.00 -9.69 4.67
C ALA A 58 32.52 -8.23 4.59
N ARG A 59 33.06 -7.31 5.40
CA ARG A 59 32.63 -5.91 5.42
C ARG A 59 32.78 -5.27 4.04
N ASN A 60 31.71 -4.68 3.52
CA ASN A 60 31.69 -4.01 2.22
C ASN A 60 32.24 -4.89 1.08
N VAL A 61 31.99 -6.19 1.12
CA VAL A 61 32.28 -7.07 -0.02
C VAL A 61 31.44 -6.61 -1.22
N PRO A 62 32.06 -6.41 -2.39
CA PRO A 62 31.35 -5.95 -3.58
C PRO A 62 30.40 -7.03 -4.13
N PRO A 63 29.36 -6.62 -4.90
CA PRO A 63 28.50 -7.54 -5.62
C PRO A 63 29.31 -8.45 -6.56
N GLY A 64 28.85 -9.68 -6.72
CA GLY A 64 29.51 -10.70 -7.56
C GLY A 64 30.61 -11.49 -6.86
N SER A 65 30.99 -11.16 -5.63
CA SER A 65 31.90 -12.01 -4.85
C SER A 65 31.18 -13.28 -4.37
N THR A 66 31.81 -14.43 -4.59
CA THR A 66 31.35 -15.75 -4.12
C THR A 66 32.15 -16.26 -2.92
N GLU A 67 33.14 -15.49 -2.44
CA GLU A 67 34.08 -15.89 -1.39
C GLU A 67 33.40 -16.26 -0.06
N PHE A 68 32.28 -15.61 0.24
CA PHE A 68 31.52 -15.80 1.50
C PHE A 68 30.21 -16.57 1.28
N GLY A 69 30.01 -17.14 0.09
CA GLY A 69 28.82 -17.92 -0.28
C GLY A 69 27.76 -17.15 -1.08
N TRP A 70 26.74 -17.86 -1.55
CA TRP A 70 25.73 -17.35 -2.49
C TRP A 70 24.92 -16.14 -2.00
N PHE A 71 24.74 -15.98 -0.68
CA PHE A 71 24.02 -14.83 -0.12
C PHE A 71 24.73 -13.49 -0.32
N TYR A 72 26.03 -13.52 -0.65
CA TYR A 72 26.86 -12.33 -0.89
C TYR A 72 26.87 -11.90 -2.36
N ILE A 73 26.05 -12.51 -3.23
CA ILE A 73 25.97 -12.13 -4.66
C ILE A 73 25.62 -10.65 -4.88
N LEU A 74 24.81 -10.07 -3.99
CA LEU A 74 24.48 -8.64 -4.01
C LEU A 74 25.42 -7.76 -3.18
N GLY A 75 26.49 -8.36 -2.65
CA GLY A 75 27.45 -7.75 -1.74
C GLY A 75 27.06 -7.88 -0.27
N ALA A 76 27.87 -7.24 0.58
CA ALA A 76 27.66 -7.14 2.02
C ALA A 76 27.53 -5.69 2.48
N ASP A 77 26.89 -5.49 3.64
CA ASP A 77 26.82 -4.19 4.30
C ASP A 77 28.12 -3.85 5.08
N ASN A 78 28.09 -2.70 5.75
CA ASN A 78 29.19 -2.18 6.57
C ASN A 78 29.50 -3.01 7.83
N LEU A 79 28.66 -4.00 8.16
CA LEU A 79 28.86 -4.96 9.23
C LEU A 79 29.13 -6.38 8.68
N GLY A 80 29.30 -6.51 7.36
CA GLY A 80 29.56 -7.77 6.67
C GLY A 80 28.36 -8.70 6.56
N ARG A 81 27.15 -8.17 6.74
CA ARG A 81 25.90 -8.94 6.60
C ARG A 81 25.50 -8.98 5.12
N PRO A 82 25.05 -10.14 4.60
CA PRO A 82 24.70 -10.28 3.18
C PRO A 82 23.49 -9.43 2.79
N ILE A 83 23.63 -8.59 1.76
CA ILE A 83 22.58 -7.66 1.32
C ILE A 83 21.33 -8.41 0.82
N LEU A 84 21.50 -9.54 0.14
CA LEU A 84 20.37 -10.34 -0.35
C LEU A 84 19.47 -10.83 0.80
N ALA A 85 20.07 -11.39 1.85
CA ALA A 85 19.32 -11.82 3.04
C ALA A 85 18.61 -10.64 3.71
N ARG A 86 19.29 -9.49 3.79
CA ARG A 86 18.69 -8.27 4.34
C ARG A 86 17.52 -7.76 3.48
N LEU A 87 17.60 -7.80 2.16
CA LEU A 87 16.48 -7.38 1.31
C LEU A 87 15.24 -8.25 1.52
N ILE A 88 15.45 -9.58 1.64
CA ILE A 88 14.37 -10.54 1.88
C ILE A 88 13.72 -10.31 3.24
N VAL A 89 14.51 -10.19 4.32
CA VAL A 89 13.97 -9.99 5.68
C VAL A 89 13.40 -8.57 5.85
N GLY A 90 14.04 -7.56 5.26
CA GLY A 90 13.57 -6.18 5.27
C GLY A 90 12.24 -5.99 4.51
N ALA A 91 11.93 -6.88 3.56
CA ALA A 91 10.64 -6.88 2.87
C ALA A 91 9.49 -7.06 3.85
N GLN A 92 9.62 -7.99 4.80
CA GLN A 92 8.59 -8.26 5.82
C GLN A 92 8.24 -7.02 6.62
N ASN A 93 9.25 -6.33 7.15
CA ASN A 93 9.03 -5.14 7.96
C ASN A 93 8.46 -3.98 7.12
N THR A 94 8.98 -3.77 5.91
CA THR A 94 8.53 -2.69 5.02
C THR A 94 7.07 -2.87 4.60
N ILE A 95 6.71 -4.08 4.16
CA ILE A 95 5.35 -4.44 3.77
C ILE A 95 4.42 -4.47 5.00
N GLY A 96 4.89 -4.98 6.14
CA GLY A 96 4.14 -5.05 7.38
C GLY A 96 3.76 -3.67 7.91
N VAL A 97 4.69 -2.70 7.89
CA VAL A 97 4.42 -1.31 8.27
C VAL A 97 3.39 -0.69 7.35
N ALA A 98 3.57 -0.82 6.03
CA ALA A 98 2.64 -0.25 5.05
C ALA A 98 1.24 -0.85 5.18
N LEU A 99 1.15 -2.17 5.35
CA LEU A 99 -0.12 -2.88 5.54
C LEU A 99 -0.82 -2.42 6.81
N ALA A 100 -0.12 -2.41 7.94
CA ALA A 100 -0.69 -2.04 9.22
C ALA A 100 -1.16 -0.58 9.24
N ALA A 101 -0.35 0.34 8.73
CA ALA A 101 -0.69 1.75 8.70
C ALA A 101 -1.87 2.05 7.76
N SER A 102 -1.88 1.51 6.54
CA SER A 102 -3.01 1.69 5.61
C SER A 102 -4.29 1.01 6.11
N ALA A 103 -4.19 -0.19 6.70
CA ALA A 103 -5.36 -0.88 7.27
C ALA A 103 -5.94 -0.10 8.46
N LEU A 104 -5.09 0.38 9.37
CA LEU A 104 -5.52 1.17 10.52
C LEU A 104 -6.17 2.49 10.08
N ALA A 105 -5.56 3.19 9.11
CA ALA A 105 -6.12 4.41 8.54
C ALA A 105 -7.45 4.18 7.83
N MET A 106 -7.58 3.06 7.09
CA MET A 106 -8.81 2.68 6.42
C MET A 106 -9.93 2.37 7.42
N VAL A 107 -9.62 1.64 8.50
CA VAL A 107 -10.60 1.32 9.55
C VAL A 107 -11.03 2.59 10.29
N ILE A 108 -10.09 3.40 10.77
CA ILE A 108 -10.40 4.63 11.52
C ILE A 108 -11.09 5.66 10.62
N GLY A 109 -10.48 5.98 9.48
CA GLY A 109 -11.04 6.95 8.54
C GLY A 109 -12.35 6.48 7.92
N GLY A 110 -12.46 5.21 7.54
CA GLY A 110 -13.69 4.63 7.02
C GLY A 110 -14.83 4.66 8.03
N THR A 111 -14.59 4.26 9.28
CA THR A 111 -15.62 4.33 10.33
C THR A 111 -16.04 5.76 10.64
N LEU A 112 -15.10 6.69 10.78
CA LEU A 112 -15.43 8.10 11.01
C LEU A 112 -16.17 8.71 9.80
N GLY A 113 -15.80 8.35 8.58
CA GLY A 113 -16.44 8.82 7.36
C GLY A 113 -17.86 8.27 7.17
N LEU A 114 -18.09 7.00 7.54
CA LEU A 114 -19.42 6.41 7.64
C LEU A 114 -20.33 7.20 8.58
N ILE A 115 -19.84 7.50 9.78
CA ILE A 115 -20.57 8.26 10.80
C ILE A 115 -20.84 9.68 10.30
N ALA A 116 -19.82 10.37 9.82
CA ALA A 116 -19.91 11.75 9.35
C ALA A 116 -20.84 11.91 8.13
N GLY A 117 -20.85 10.94 7.21
CA GLY A 117 -21.72 10.95 6.04
C GLY A 117 -23.17 10.59 6.37
N TYR A 118 -23.39 9.62 7.26
CA TYR A 118 -24.73 9.16 7.60
C TYR A 118 -25.50 10.16 8.47
N PHE A 119 -24.90 10.60 9.58
CA PHE A 119 -25.58 11.52 10.51
C PHE A 119 -25.52 12.98 10.04
N GLY A 120 -24.45 13.38 9.34
CA GLY A 120 -24.29 14.74 8.84
C GLY A 120 -24.33 15.81 9.95
N GLY A 121 -24.71 17.03 9.56
CA GLY A 121 -24.91 18.16 10.48
C GLY A 121 -23.69 18.46 11.35
N TRP A 122 -23.92 18.69 12.65
CA TRP A 122 -22.87 19.02 13.60
C TRP A 122 -21.83 17.90 13.77
N THR A 123 -22.26 16.64 13.87
CA THR A 123 -21.35 15.50 14.03
C THR A 123 -20.38 15.37 12.86
N GLY A 124 -20.88 15.48 11.62
CA GLY A 124 -20.05 15.46 10.43
C GLY A 124 -19.07 16.64 10.37
N ASN A 125 -19.50 17.83 10.80
CA ASN A 125 -18.64 19.02 10.82
C ASN A 125 -17.51 18.92 11.85
N VAL A 126 -17.79 18.40 13.06
CA VAL A 126 -16.76 18.19 14.09
C VAL A 126 -15.73 17.17 13.62
N ILE A 127 -16.19 16.03 13.07
CA ILE A 127 -15.31 14.98 12.56
C ILE A 127 -14.40 15.51 11.44
N LEU A 128 -14.95 16.27 10.49
CA LEU A 128 -14.15 16.89 9.42
C LEU A 128 -13.13 17.89 9.96
N ARG A 129 -13.51 18.72 10.94
CA ARG A 129 -12.58 19.68 11.56
C ARG A 129 -11.39 19.00 12.21
N LEU A 130 -11.57 17.85 12.87
CA LEU A 130 -10.46 17.07 13.43
C LEU A 130 -9.46 16.64 12.34
N THR A 131 -9.96 16.23 11.16
CA THR A 131 -9.08 15.88 10.04
C THR A 131 -8.44 17.09 9.36
N ASP A 132 -9.09 18.25 9.40
CA ASP A 132 -8.52 19.49 8.87
C ASP A 132 -7.33 19.95 9.71
N ILE A 133 -7.35 19.74 11.03
CA ILE A 133 -6.19 19.98 11.90
C ILE A 133 -5.00 19.12 11.49
N VAL A 134 -5.21 17.83 11.20
CA VAL A 134 -4.14 16.93 10.74
C VAL A 134 -3.57 17.39 9.40
N MET A 135 -4.45 17.77 8.47
CA MET A 135 -4.08 18.24 7.13
C MET A 135 -3.43 19.63 7.10
N ALA A 136 -3.58 20.42 8.17
CA ALA A 136 -2.94 21.73 8.28
C ALA A 136 -1.42 21.66 8.37
N PHE A 137 -0.88 20.52 8.84
CA PHE A 137 0.55 20.26 8.89
C PHE A 137 0.99 19.45 7.67
N PRO A 138 2.15 19.75 7.05
CA PRO A 138 2.76 18.84 6.08
C PRO A 138 2.92 17.45 6.69
N SER A 139 2.46 16.40 5.98
CA SER A 139 2.39 15.04 6.54
C SER A 139 3.74 14.51 7.04
N LEU A 140 4.82 14.81 6.33
CA LEU A 140 6.17 14.49 6.77
C LEU A 140 6.54 15.25 8.05
N LEU A 141 6.30 16.56 8.10
CA LEU A 141 6.61 17.38 9.27
C LEU A 141 5.86 16.88 10.52
N LEU A 142 4.56 16.60 10.37
CA LEU A 142 3.75 16.02 11.44
C LEU A 142 4.34 14.69 11.92
N ALA A 143 4.70 13.82 10.98
CA ALA A 143 5.27 12.52 11.32
C ALA A 143 6.62 12.63 12.05
N LEU A 144 7.47 13.57 11.63
CA LEU A 144 8.75 13.83 12.28
C LEU A 144 8.57 14.31 13.73
N VAL A 145 7.73 15.31 13.94
CA VAL A 145 7.47 15.88 15.28
C VAL A 145 6.90 14.81 16.21
N VAL A 146 5.92 14.04 15.75
CA VAL A 146 5.29 13.02 16.57
C VAL A 146 6.27 11.89 16.92
N LEU A 147 7.10 11.42 16.00
CA LEU A 147 8.10 10.39 16.29
C LEU A 147 9.25 10.90 17.17
N PHE A 148 9.59 12.18 17.05
CA PHE A 148 10.54 12.80 17.96
C PHE A 148 10.02 12.83 19.41
N LEU A 149 8.71 13.10 19.60
CA LEU A 149 8.09 13.16 20.92
C LEU A 149 7.75 11.79 21.51
N LEU A 150 7.15 10.89 20.72
CA LEU A 150 6.72 9.56 21.18
C LEU A 150 7.86 8.54 21.22
N GLY A 151 9.01 8.88 20.60
CA GLY A 151 10.13 7.98 20.42
C GLY A 151 10.02 7.13 19.16
N GLN A 152 11.17 6.65 18.70
CA GLN A 152 11.29 5.81 17.51
C GLN A 152 10.88 4.38 17.82
N GLY A 153 10.09 3.76 16.95
CA GLY A 153 9.66 2.37 17.12
C GLY A 153 8.65 1.95 16.07
N LEU A 154 8.53 0.64 15.84
CA LEU A 154 7.61 0.07 14.84
C LEU A 154 6.16 0.52 15.08
N GLN A 155 5.70 0.47 16.34
CA GLN A 155 4.33 0.83 16.70
C GLN A 155 4.05 2.33 16.50
N ASN A 156 4.94 3.20 16.97
CA ASN A 156 4.79 4.65 16.82
C ASN A 156 4.84 5.08 15.35
N LEU A 157 5.69 4.43 14.55
CA LEU A 157 5.78 4.65 13.11
C LEU A 157 4.48 4.24 12.40
N ILE A 158 3.92 3.07 12.73
CA ILE A 158 2.62 2.64 12.18
C ILE A 158 1.52 3.62 12.57
N LEU A 159 1.45 4.02 13.85
CA LEU A 159 0.42 4.93 14.35
C LEU A 159 0.48 6.28 13.66
N VAL A 160 1.68 6.88 13.55
CA VAL A 160 1.83 8.21 12.95
C VAL A 160 1.51 8.17 11.46
N LEU A 161 1.98 7.15 10.73
CA LEU A 161 1.66 6.97 9.33
C LEU A 161 0.15 6.77 9.14
N ALA A 162 -0.51 5.97 9.99
CA ALA A 162 -1.95 5.79 9.93
C ALA A 162 -2.71 7.11 10.14
N ILE A 163 -2.36 7.88 11.18
CA ILE A 163 -3.00 9.17 11.49
C ILE A 163 -2.91 10.12 10.29
N THR A 164 -1.76 10.19 9.62
CA THR A 164 -1.60 11.05 8.43
C THR A 164 -2.50 10.65 7.25
N ARG A 165 -2.98 9.40 7.23
CA ARG A 165 -3.82 8.85 6.14
C ARG A 165 -5.31 8.81 6.46
N VAL A 166 -5.71 8.87 7.74
CA VAL A 166 -7.12 8.93 8.17
C VAL A 166 -7.97 9.92 7.36
N PRO A 167 -7.53 11.17 7.10
CA PRO A 167 -8.35 12.14 6.38
C PRO A 167 -8.75 11.71 4.96
N ILE A 168 -7.89 10.95 4.26
CA ILE A 168 -8.15 10.48 2.89
C ILE A 168 -9.32 9.50 2.91
N TYR A 169 -9.24 8.46 3.73
CA TYR A 169 -10.31 7.46 3.86
C TYR A 169 -11.60 8.09 4.39
N LEU A 170 -11.50 9.01 5.35
CA LEU A 170 -12.66 9.69 5.92
C LEU A 170 -13.42 10.50 4.88
N ARG A 171 -12.73 11.39 4.17
CA ARG A 171 -13.36 12.28 3.19
C ARG A 171 -14.00 11.50 2.05
N THR A 172 -13.32 10.47 1.54
CA THR A 172 -13.88 9.61 0.48
C THR A 172 -15.08 8.82 0.97
N THR A 173 -15.00 8.17 2.14
CA THR A 173 -16.14 7.43 2.69
C THR A 173 -17.32 8.34 2.93
N ARG A 174 -17.11 9.53 3.50
CA ARG A 174 -18.16 10.51 3.71
C ARG A 174 -18.85 10.92 2.41
N ALA A 175 -18.08 11.17 1.35
CA ALA A 175 -18.62 11.55 0.05
C ALA A 175 -19.53 10.46 -0.53
N GLU A 176 -19.09 9.20 -0.51
CA GLU A 176 -19.89 8.08 -1.01
C GLU A 176 -21.14 7.84 -0.14
N VAL A 177 -21.01 7.94 1.18
CA VAL A 177 -22.14 7.75 2.09
C VAL A 177 -23.22 8.81 1.90
N LEU A 178 -22.83 10.07 1.63
CA LEU A 178 -23.78 11.15 1.33
C LEU A 178 -24.62 10.85 0.09
N GLU A 179 -24.06 10.18 -0.91
CA GLU A 179 -24.80 9.74 -2.09
C GLU A 179 -25.64 8.49 -1.78
N VAL A 180 -25.02 7.46 -1.19
CA VAL A 180 -25.65 6.15 -0.97
C VAL A 180 -26.83 6.25 -0.01
N ARG A 181 -26.77 7.12 1.00
CA ARG A 181 -27.86 7.26 1.99
C ARG A 181 -29.17 7.79 1.40
N GLU A 182 -29.12 8.46 0.24
CA GLU A 182 -30.28 9.01 -0.47
C GLU A 182 -30.90 7.99 -1.45
N ARG A 183 -30.29 6.81 -1.62
CA ARG A 183 -30.78 5.77 -2.53
C ARG A 183 -32.02 5.04 -1.98
N MET A 184 -32.90 4.61 -2.88
CA MET A 184 -34.21 4.02 -2.55
C MET A 184 -34.14 2.84 -1.58
N PHE A 185 -33.15 1.95 -1.69
CA PHE A 185 -33.03 0.79 -0.80
C PHE A 185 -32.75 1.20 0.67
N VAL A 186 -32.09 2.34 0.90
CA VAL A 186 -31.85 2.86 2.25
C VAL A 186 -33.15 3.42 2.82
N SER A 187 -33.91 4.18 2.03
CA SER A 187 -35.23 4.70 2.41
C SER A 187 -36.21 3.56 2.71
N ALA A 188 -36.22 2.50 1.90
CA ALA A 188 -37.04 1.31 2.13
C ALA A 188 -36.64 0.59 3.44
N ALA A 189 -35.34 0.39 3.68
CA ALA A 189 -34.86 -0.21 4.93
C ALA A 189 -35.27 0.61 6.15
N ARG A 190 -35.22 1.94 6.06
CA ARG A 190 -35.67 2.85 7.13
C ARG A 190 -37.19 2.76 7.36
N ALA A 191 -37.99 2.71 6.30
CA ALA A 191 -39.44 2.55 6.38
C ALA A 191 -39.85 1.20 7.02
N MET A 192 -39.05 0.16 6.82
CA MET A 192 -39.22 -1.15 7.48
C MET A 192 -38.69 -1.19 8.93
N GLY A 193 -38.30 -0.05 9.51
CA GLY A 193 -37.86 0.04 10.92
C GLY A 193 -36.44 -0.44 11.18
N ALA A 194 -35.56 -0.51 10.17
CA ALA A 194 -34.15 -0.84 10.39
C ALA A 194 -33.44 0.26 11.21
N SER A 195 -32.71 -0.14 12.26
CA SER A 195 -31.90 0.79 13.05
C SER A 195 -30.76 1.40 12.24
N SER A 196 -30.29 2.60 12.62
CA SER A 196 -29.20 3.29 11.93
C SER A 196 -27.92 2.45 11.82
N VAL A 197 -27.58 1.70 12.88
CA VAL A 197 -26.43 0.78 12.88
C VAL A 197 -26.62 -0.35 11.87
N ARG A 198 -27.83 -0.91 11.76
CA ARG A 198 -28.16 -1.95 10.77
C ARG A 198 -28.08 -1.41 9.35
N ILE A 199 -28.56 -0.19 9.12
CA ILE A 199 -28.46 0.48 7.82
C ILE A 199 -26.99 0.69 7.46
N LEU A 200 -26.19 1.27 8.36
CA LEU A 200 -24.77 1.51 8.16
C LEU A 200 -24.00 0.23 7.84
N LEU A 201 -24.11 -0.82 8.67
CA LEU A 201 -23.27 -2.00 8.54
C LEU A 201 -23.73 -2.98 7.45
N ARG A 202 -25.05 -3.11 7.21
CA ARG A 202 -25.58 -4.11 6.26
C ARG A 202 -25.98 -3.54 4.90
N HIS A 203 -26.19 -2.22 4.79
CA HIS A 203 -26.68 -1.62 3.55
C HIS A 203 -25.67 -0.63 2.96
N ILE A 204 -25.01 0.20 3.78
CA ILE A 204 -24.10 1.25 3.28
C ILE A 204 -22.66 0.75 3.19
N LEU A 205 -22.11 0.18 4.27
CA LEU A 205 -20.72 -0.28 4.32
C LEU A 205 -20.39 -1.27 3.18
N PRO A 206 -21.23 -2.27 2.84
CA PRO A 206 -20.92 -3.19 1.74
C PRO A 206 -20.83 -2.49 0.38
N VAL A 207 -21.52 -1.36 0.20
CA VAL A 207 -21.50 -0.57 -1.04
C VAL A 207 -20.21 0.27 -1.13
N VAL A 208 -19.74 0.82 -0.01
CA VAL A 208 -18.57 1.72 0.01
C VAL A 208 -17.24 0.97 0.23
N ALA A 209 -17.27 -0.23 0.82
CA ALA A 209 -16.07 -1.03 1.10
C ALA A 209 -15.19 -1.32 -0.13
N PRO A 210 -15.73 -1.65 -1.33
CA PRO A 210 -14.91 -1.84 -2.52
C PRO A 210 -14.10 -0.61 -2.92
N THR A 211 -14.65 0.60 -2.73
CA THR A 211 -13.95 1.87 -2.95
C THR A 211 -12.79 2.02 -1.98
N LEU A 212 -13.01 1.73 -0.69
CA LEU A 212 -11.97 1.83 0.34
C LEU A 212 -10.82 0.84 0.11
N ILE A 213 -11.11 -0.39 -0.28
CA ILE A 213 -10.09 -1.39 -0.63
C ILE A 213 -9.27 -0.91 -1.82
N THR A 214 -9.90 -0.27 -2.80
CA THR A 214 -9.21 0.25 -3.99
C THR A 214 -8.29 1.42 -3.63
N ILE A 215 -8.72 2.30 -2.73
CA ILE A 215 -7.89 3.40 -2.21
C ILE A 215 -6.72 2.84 -1.40
N ALA A 216 -6.98 1.85 -0.54
CA ALA A 216 -5.93 1.22 0.27
C ALA A 216 -4.81 0.62 -0.59
N ALA A 217 -5.14 0.04 -1.74
CA ALA A 217 -4.15 -0.49 -2.68
C ALA A 217 -3.19 0.60 -3.22
N VAL A 218 -3.71 1.79 -3.52
CA VAL A 218 -2.90 2.94 -3.98
C VAL A 218 -2.11 3.54 -2.82
N ASP A 219 -2.77 3.69 -1.67
CA ASP A 219 -2.20 4.30 -0.47
C ASP A 219 -1.00 3.50 0.06
N PHE A 220 -1.05 2.18 -0.05
CA PHE A 220 0.02 1.28 0.36
C PHE A 220 1.41 1.69 -0.20
N ALA A 221 1.48 2.03 -1.49
CA ALA A 221 2.71 2.50 -2.12
C ALA A 221 3.18 3.84 -1.53
N THR A 222 2.23 4.73 -1.25
CA THR A 222 2.49 6.04 -0.66
C THR A 222 3.03 5.91 0.77
N VAL A 223 2.52 4.94 1.53
CA VAL A 223 2.98 4.66 2.89
C VAL A 223 4.40 4.08 2.89
N ILE A 224 4.76 3.20 1.95
CA ILE A 224 6.15 2.72 1.80
C ILE A 224 7.10 3.90 1.55
N LEU A 225 6.73 4.80 0.63
CA LEU A 225 7.57 5.97 0.33
C LEU A 225 7.70 6.90 1.54
N ALA A 226 6.62 7.10 2.30
CA ALA A 226 6.65 7.90 3.53
C ALA A 226 7.53 7.25 4.59
N GLU A 227 7.35 5.95 4.88
CA GLU A 227 8.22 5.19 5.79
C GLU A 227 9.69 5.33 5.39
N SER A 228 9.99 5.16 4.11
CA SER A 228 11.37 5.25 3.61
C SER A 228 11.95 6.66 3.73
N ALA A 229 11.14 7.70 3.50
CA ALA A 229 11.55 9.08 3.73
C ALA A 229 11.84 9.37 5.21
N LEU A 230 11.01 8.87 6.13
CA LEU A 230 11.24 9.00 7.57
C LEU A 230 12.48 8.23 8.04
N SER A 231 12.68 7.03 7.53
CA SER A 231 13.89 6.23 7.78
C SER A 231 15.14 6.93 7.27
N PHE A 232 15.08 7.58 6.09
CA PHE A 232 16.16 8.40 5.56
C PHE A 232 16.48 9.63 6.44
N LEU A 233 15.46 10.18 7.10
CA LEU A 233 15.59 11.29 8.06
C LEU A 233 16.01 10.82 9.47
N GLY A 234 16.27 9.53 9.66
CA GLY A 234 16.76 8.97 10.93
C GLY A 234 15.68 8.68 11.97
N LEU A 235 14.40 8.76 11.59
CA LEU A 235 13.25 8.42 12.46
C LEU A 235 12.61 7.07 12.08
N GLY A 236 13.37 6.21 11.41
CA GLY A 236 12.95 4.87 11.04
C GLY A 236 12.93 3.88 12.20
N ILE A 237 12.66 2.62 11.85
CA ILE A 237 12.73 1.51 12.80
C ILE A 237 14.17 1.32 13.29
N GLN A 238 14.32 1.13 14.59
CA GLN A 238 15.61 0.90 15.23
C GLN A 238 16.00 -0.58 15.26
N PRO A 239 17.31 -0.91 15.23
CA PRO A 239 17.82 -2.27 15.41
C PRO A 239 17.22 -2.94 16.65
N PRO A 240 16.97 -4.27 16.65
CA PRO A 240 17.42 -5.26 15.66
C PRO A 240 16.61 -5.32 14.36
N ALA A 241 15.41 -4.72 14.32
CA ALA A 241 14.58 -4.67 13.12
C ALA A 241 15.08 -3.60 12.14
N PHE A 242 14.77 -3.78 10.85
CA PHE A 242 15.15 -2.84 9.81
C PHE A 242 14.19 -2.94 8.61
N THR A 243 14.05 -1.84 7.87
CA THR A 243 13.27 -1.73 6.63
C THR A 243 14.18 -1.45 5.45
N TRP A 244 13.65 -1.50 4.23
CA TRP A 244 14.39 -1.04 3.06
C TRP A 244 14.76 0.45 3.17
N GLY A 245 13.87 1.28 3.71
CA GLY A 245 14.15 2.68 4.01
C GLY A 245 15.37 2.87 4.91
N ALA A 246 15.45 2.11 6.00
CA ALA A 246 16.59 2.15 6.91
C ALA A 246 17.90 1.67 6.26
N MET A 247 17.81 0.69 5.33
CA MET A 247 18.95 0.24 4.54
C MET A 247 19.46 1.35 3.60
N VAL A 248 18.57 2.06 2.91
CA VAL A 248 18.94 3.23 2.10
C VAL A 248 19.61 4.32 2.95
N ALA A 249 19.02 4.62 4.12
CA ALA A 249 19.56 5.63 5.04
C ALA A 249 21.00 5.30 5.47
N THR A 250 21.26 4.04 5.79
CA THR A 250 22.60 3.55 6.15
C THR A 250 23.55 3.59 4.95
N GLY A 251 23.09 3.18 3.76
CA GLY A 251 23.90 3.17 2.54
C GLY A 251 24.30 4.55 2.03
N ARG A 252 23.55 5.61 2.40
CA ARG A 252 23.83 7.00 2.01
C ARG A 252 25.26 7.43 2.29
N THR A 253 25.82 7.05 3.44
CA THR A 253 27.19 7.43 3.83
C THR A 253 28.28 6.64 3.08
N TYR A 254 27.89 5.59 2.35
CA TYR A 254 28.78 4.69 1.63
C TYR A 254 28.66 4.82 0.11
N LEU A 255 27.96 5.82 -0.42
CA LEU A 255 27.74 5.95 -1.87
C LEU A 255 29.02 5.96 -2.71
N THR A 256 30.12 6.51 -2.17
CA THR A 256 31.42 6.58 -2.87
C THR A 256 32.24 5.30 -2.77
N THR A 257 31.95 4.42 -1.81
CA THR A 257 32.79 3.25 -1.48
C THR A 257 32.07 1.92 -1.64
N ALA A 258 30.77 1.87 -1.33
CA ALA A 258 29.91 0.70 -1.39
C ALA A 258 28.48 1.12 -1.81
N TRP A 259 28.34 1.62 -3.05
CA TRP A 259 27.09 2.17 -3.59
C TRP A 259 25.90 1.18 -3.55
N TRP A 260 26.19 -0.13 -3.59
CA TRP A 260 25.18 -1.19 -3.57
C TRP A 260 24.35 -1.22 -2.27
N LEU A 261 24.88 -0.68 -1.15
CA LEU A 261 24.16 -0.59 0.13
C LEU A 261 22.90 0.27 0.02
N ALA A 262 22.95 1.35 -0.77
CA ALA A 262 21.80 2.22 -1.01
C ALA A 262 21.01 1.82 -2.26
N PHE A 263 21.70 1.34 -3.30
CA PHE A 263 21.08 1.03 -4.59
C PHE A 263 20.08 -0.12 -4.52
N TRP A 264 20.44 -1.28 -3.96
CA TRP A 264 19.54 -2.44 -3.96
C TRP A 264 18.25 -2.23 -3.15
N PRO A 265 18.28 -1.68 -1.92
CA PRO A 265 17.04 -1.38 -1.21
C PRO A 265 16.24 -0.26 -1.88
N GLY A 266 16.91 0.73 -2.50
CA GLY A 266 16.24 1.74 -3.31
C GLY A 266 15.52 1.15 -4.52
N LEU A 267 16.15 0.19 -5.21
CA LEU A 267 15.55 -0.54 -6.32
C LEU A 267 14.36 -1.40 -5.85
N ALA A 268 14.46 -2.03 -4.67
CA ALA A 268 13.35 -2.78 -4.09
C ALA A 268 12.14 -1.87 -3.80
N ILE A 269 12.37 -0.68 -3.22
CA ILE A 269 11.31 0.33 -3.01
C ILE A 269 10.70 0.77 -4.34
N MET A 270 11.54 1.11 -5.33
CA MET A 270 11.09 1.58 -6.64
C MET A 270 10.25 0.53 -7.37
N THR A 271 10.75 -0.71 -7.47
CA THR A 271 10.06 -1.80 -8.17
C THR A 271 8.74 -2.17 -7.48
N THR A 272 8.73 -2.19 -6.15
CA THR A 272 7.51 -2.47 -5.36
C THR A 272 6.46 -1.38 -5.56
N THR A 273 6.84 -0.11 -5.39
CA THR A 273 5.91 1.02 -5.51
C THR A 273 5.39 1.21 -6.92
N LEU A 274 6.24 1.01 -7.94
CA LEU A 274 5.82 1.02 -9.34
C LEU A 274 4.83 -0.12 -9.64
N SER A 275 5.11 -1.34 -9.19
CA SER A 275 4.23 -2.49 -9.39
C SER A 275 2.88 -2.28 -8.70
N LEU A 276 2.87 -1.74 -7.49
CA LEU A 276 1.64 -1.39 -6.77
C LEU A 276 0.81 -0.35 -7.53
N ASN A 277 1.44 0.74 -8.00
CA ASN A 277 0.75 1.79 -8.73
C ASN A 277 0.17 1.31 -10.07
N LEU A 278 0.91 0.46 -10.80
CA LEU A 278 0.42 -0.14 -12.04
C LEU A 278 -0.75 -1.09 -11.78
N LEU A 279 -0.62 -1.98 -10.79
CA LEU A 279 -1.67 -2.93 -10.46
C LEU A 279 -2.93 -2.23 -9.91
N SER A 280 -2.78 -1.22 -9.05
CA SER A 280 -3.90 -0.46 -8.50
C SER A 280 -4.65 0.31 -9.60
N SER A 281 -3.92 0.90 -10.55
CA SER A 281 -4.50 1.58 -11.71
C SER A 281 -5.27 0.61 -12.59
N TRP A 282 -4.71 -0.58 -12.86
CA TRP A 282 -5.40 -1.63 -13.60
C TRP A 282 -6.68 -2.11 -12.89
N ILE A 283 -6.63 -2.36 -11.57
CA ILE A 283 -7.82 -2.74 -10.77
C ILE A 283 -8.91 -1.68 -10.91
N ARG A 284 -8.54 -0.39 -10.87
CA ARG A 284 -9.48 0.72 -11.01
C ARG A 284 -10.15 0.72 -12.40
N ILE A 285 -9.39 0.50 -13.46
CA ILE A 285 -9.90 0.43 -14.84
C ILE A 285 -10.87 -0.75 -15.01
N VAL A 286 -10.52 -1.92 -14.48
CA VAL A 286 -11.35 -3.13 -14.58
C VAL A 286 -12.67 -2.98 -13.81
N LYS A 287 -12.64 -2.30 -12.65
CA LYS A 287 -13.82 -2.08 -11.82
C LYS A 287 -14.69 -0.91 -12.26
N ASP A 288 -14.19 -0.02 -13.09
CA ASP A 288 -14.95 1.13 -13.61
C ASP A 288 -15.75 0.72 -14.87
N PRO A 289 -17.10 0.67 -14.79
CA PRO A 289 -17.95 0.28 -15.91
C PRO A 289 -17.86 1.23 -17.12
N GLN A 290 -17.38 2.46 -16.93
CA GLN A 290 -17.18 3.42 -18.01
C GLN A 290 -15.80 3.31 -18.66
N GLN A 291 -14.84 2.64 -18.02
CA GLN A 291 -13.47 2.47 -18.55
C GLN A 291 -13.17 1.06 -19.04
N GLN A 292 -13.99 0.08 -18.67
CA GLN A 292 -13.83 -1.32 -19.07
C GLN A 292 -13.71 -1.49 -20.60
N TRP A 293 -14.36 -0.65 -21.42
CA TRP A 293 -14.27 -0.71 -22.89
C TRP A 293 -12.83 -0.69 -23.41
N ARG A 294 -11.91 0.00 -22.71
CA ARG A 294 -10.49 0.09 -23.06
C ARG A 294 -9.77 -1.27 -23.06
N LEU A 295 -10.27 -2.24 -22.31
CA LEU A 295 -9.72 -3.60 -22.24
C LEU A 295 -10.20 -4.50 -23.39
N TRP A 296 -11.27 -4.09 -24.09
CA TRP A 296 -11.90 -4.86 -25.17
C TRP A 296 -11.53 -4.37 -26.57
N VAL A 297 -11.01 -3.14 -26.69
CA VAL A 297 -10.50 -2.63 -27.98
C VAL A 297 -9.22 -3.39 -28.32
N PRO A 298 -9.17 -4.14 -29.43
CA PRO A 298 -7.93 -4.74 -29.91
C PRO A 298 -6.91 -3.63 -30.10
N ARG A 299 -5.76 -3.71 -29.43
CA ARG A 299 -4.62 -2.87 -29.79
C ARG A 299 -4.20 -3.28 -31.20
N THR A 300 -4.67 -2.55 -32.21
CA THR A 300 -4.09 -2.63 -33.55
C THR A 300 -2.59 -2.40 -33.39
N ARG A 301 -1.80 -3.37 -33.84
CA ARG A 301 -0.34 -3.32 -33.87
C ARG A 301 0.09 -2.33 -34.96
N ASP A 302 -0.22 -1.05 -34.78
CA ASP A 302 0.27 0.03 -35.63
C ASP A 302 0.66 1.19 -34.73
N GLN A 303 1.87 1.06 -34.16
CA GLN A 303 2.86 2.11 -33.82
C GLN A 303 4.01 1.48 -33.04
#